data_AF-A0A497FCK3-F1
#
_entry.id   AF-A0A497FCK3-F1
#
_cell.length_a   1.000
_cell.length_b   1.000
_cell.length_c   1.000
_cell.angle_alpha   90.00
_cell.angle_beta   90.00
_cell.angle_gamma   90.00
#
_symmetry.space_group_name_H-M   'P 1'
#
loop_
_entity.id
_entity.type
_entity.pdbx_description
1 polymer ?
#
loop_
_entity_poly.entity_id
_entity_poly.type
_entity_poly.pdbx_seq_one_letter_code
_entity_poly.pdbx_strand_id
1 'polypeptide(L)'
;MCKVIFDRELLRYVKRRVNPSCEIYVIGKSEPFQNDVTYGELLELGFDEFANVVDGGTKYFSSLVKGHYSEVVDELVSRSDIVVCKGMANFEAVDELHWTTPITYLLKAKCKPIADAFNTSVNATVVAIRVRK
;
A
#
# COMPACT_ATOMS: atom_id res chain seq x y z
N MET A 1 10.81 9.23 -3.59
CA MET A 1 10.70 9.35 -5.06
C MET A 1 10.97 8.06 -5.85
N CYS A 2 12.15 7.43 -5.81
CA CYS A 2 12.44 6.26 -6.69
C CYS A 2 11.48 5.05 -6.53
N LYS A 3 11.00 4.79 -5.31
CA LYS A 3 10.12 3.65 -5.01
C LYS A 3 8.77 3.71 -5.75
N VAL A 4 8.12 4.87 -5.75
CA VAL A 4 6.78 5.03 -6.35
C VAL A 4 6.82 4.93 -7.88
N ILE A 5 7.95 5.26 -8.52
CA ILE A 5 8.12 5.07 -9.97
C ILE A 5 8.07 3.58 -10.34
N PHE A 6 8.75 2.73 -9.58
CA PHE A 6 8.67 1.28 -9.79
C PHE A 6 7.27 0.73 -9.54
N ASP A 7 6.56 1.29 -8.55
CA ASP A 7 5.17 0.92 -8.28
C ASP A 7 4.26 1.28 -9.46
N ARG A 8 4.47 2.45 -10.09
CA ARG A 8 3.77 2.87 -11.30
C ARG A 8 3.95 1.87 -12.44
N GLU A 9 5.19 1.49 -12.74
CA GLU A 9 5.48 0.57 -13.85
C GLU A 9 4.94 -0.84 -13.58
N LEU A 10 4.99 -1.31 -12.32
CA LEU A 10 4.36 -2.57 -11.92
C LEU A 10 2.85 -2.54 -12.16
N LEU A 11 2.17 -1.49 -11.71
CA LEU A 11 0.72 -1.38 -11.88
C LEU A 11 0.31 -1.22 -13.35
N ARG A 12 1.08 -0.47 -14.15
CA ARG A 12 0.90 -0.39 -15.61
C ARG A 12 1.08 -1.75 -16.26
N TYR A 13 2.08 -2.54 -15.84
CA TYR A 13 2.27 -3.89 -16.33
C TYR A 13 1.07 -4.79 -15.98
N VAL A 14 0.59 -4.75 -14.73
CA VAL A 14 -0.60 -5.52 -14.31
C VAL A 14 -1.81 -5.14 -15.15
N LYS A 15 -2.13 -3.85 -15.27
CA LYS A 15 -3.26 -3.34 -16.03
C LYS A 15 -3.15 -3.66 -17.52
N ARG A 16 -1.95 -3.65 -18.12
CA ARG A 16 -1.79 -3.87 -19.57
C ARG A 16 -1.63 -5.33 -19.97
N ARG A 17 -1.01 -6.15 -19.13
CA ARG A 17 -0.54 -7.49 -19.52
C ARG A 17 -1.11 -8.62 -18.69
N VAL A 18 -1.51 -8.36 -17.45
CA VAL A 18 -1.97 -9.42 -16.53
C VAL A 18 -3.50 -9.43 -16.46
N ASN A 19 -4.11 -8.29 -16.15
CA ASN A 19 -5.57 -8.19 -16.02
C ASN A 19 -6.05 -6.77 -16.44
N PRO A 20 -6.44 -6.57 -17.72
CA PRO A 20 -6.96 -5.31 -18.21
C PRO A 20 -8.22 -4.79 -17.52
N SER A 21 -9.09 -5.70 -17.05
CA SER A 21 -10.30 -5.35 -16.31
C SER A 21 -10.06 -5.05 -14.83
N CYS A 22 -8.84 -5.23 -14.31
CA CYS A 22 -8.54 -4.95 -12.91
C CYS A 22 -8.72 -3.45 -12.60
N GLU A 23 -9.59 -3.13 -11.64
CA GLU A 23 -9.69 -1.79 -11.08
C GLU A 23 -8.57 -1.59 -10.06
N ILE A 24 -7.80 -0.52 -10.22
CA ILE A 24 -6.64 -0.23 -9.38
C ILE A 24 -6.94 1.04 -8.62
N TYR A 25 -6.81 0.99 -7.29
CA TYR A 25 -6.88 2.13 -6.41
C TYR A 25 -5.51 2.35 -5.78
N VAL A 26 -5.00 3.58 -5.82
CA VAL A 26 -3.71 3.95 -5.23
C VAL A 26 -3.93 5.05 -4.21
N ILE A 27 -3.56 4.77 -2.96
CA ILE A 27 -3.79 5.67 -1.84
C ILE A 27 -2.52 6.48 -1.58
N GLY A 28 -2.61 7.80 -1.73
CA GLY A 28 -1.57 8.75 -1.34
C GLY A 28 -1.86 9.41 0.00
N LYS A 29 -0.85 10.02 0.61
CA LYS A 29 -1.03 10.87 1.81
C LYS A 29 -1.68 12.21 1.44
N SER A 30 -2.41 12.81 2.39
CA SER A 30 -2.96 14.16 2.18
C SER A 30 -1.87 15.22 2.22
N GLU A 31 -0.88 15.03 3.10
CA GLU A 31 0.23 15.96 3.31
C GLU A 31 1.58 15.20 3.31
N PRO A 32 2.70 15.85 2.93
CA PRO A 32 4.01 15.22 2.95
C PRO A 32 4.39 14.74 4.34
N PHE A 33 4.75 13.46 4.46
CA PHE A 33 5.30 12.88 5.67
C PHE A 33 6.55 12.07 5.35
N GLN A 34 7.70 12.53 5.82
CA GLN A 34 9.03 11.97 5.50
C GLN A 34 9.26 11.83 3.97
N ASN A 35 9.23 10.60 3.46
CA ASN A 35 9.46 10.26 2.06
C ASN A 35 8.26 9.53 1.43
N ASP A 36 7.10 9.55 2.10
CA ASP A 36 5.87 8.97 1.60
C ASP A 36 5.27 9.85 0.51
N VAL A 37 4.60 9.21 -0.44
CA VAL A 37 4.02 9.90 -1.59
C VAL A 37 2.65 10.47 -1.23
N THR A 38 2.43 11.71 -1.62
CA THR A 38 1.16 12.41 -1.47
C THR A 38 0.21 12.13 -2.63
N TYR A 39 -1.08 12.39 -2.42
CA TYR A 39 -2.08 12.40 -3.47
C TYR A 39 -1.66 13.29 -4.65
N GLY A 40 -1.18 14.50 -4.37
CA GLY A 40 -0.69 15.43 -5.39
C GLY A 40 0.46 14.87 -6.21
N GLU A 41 1.48 14.31 -5.55
CA GLU A 41 2.62 13.69 -6.24
C GLU A 41 2.21 12.47 -7.09
N LEU A 42 1.21 11.68 -6.66
CA LEU A 42 0.69 10.58 -7.47
C LEU A 42 0.05 11.08 -8.77
N LEU A 43 -0.70 12.18 -8.71
CA LEU A 43 -1.26 12.83 -9.91
C LEU A 43 -0.15 13.36 -10.83
N GLU A 44 0.84 14.05 -10.27
CA GLU A 44 1.98 14.56 -11.05
C GLU A 44 2.78 13.45 -11.75
N LEU A 45 2.80 12.25 -11.16
CA LEU A 45 3.45 11.07 -11.73
C LEU A 45 2.58 10.29 -12.72
N GLY A 46 1.35 10.72 -12.99
CA GLY A 46 0.43 10.15 -13.98
C GLY A 46 -0.20 8.83 -13.54
N PHE A 47 -0.44 8.63 -12.25
CA PHE A 47 -1.15 7.44 -11.76
C PHE A 47 -2.64 7.44 -12.17
N ASP A 48 -3.23 8.62 -12.28
CA ASP A 48 -4.62 8.85 -12.70
C ASP A 48 -4.88 8.46 -14.16
N GLU A 49 -3.85 8.30 -14.98
CA GLU A 49 -3.97 7.80 -16.36
C GLU A 49 -4.48 6.34 -16.43
N PHE A 50 -4.31 5.55 -15.38
CA PHE A 50 -4.60 4.11 -15.40
C PHE A 50 -5.16 3.53 -14.09
N ALA A 51 -5.18 4.32 -13.01
CA ALA A 51 -5.67 3.92 -11.69
C ALA A 51 -6.48 5.06 -11.06
N ASN A 52 -7.34 4.72 -10.10
CA ASN A 52 -8.04 5.68 -9.28
C ASN A 52 -7.13 6.14 -8.14
N VAL A 53 -6.74 7.41 -8.13
CA VAL A 53 -5.91 7.98 -7.05
C VAL A 53 -6.82 8.45 -5.92
N VAL A 54 -6.50 8.09 -4.69
CA VAL A 54 -7.32 8.35 -3.51
C VAL A 54 -6.50 9.08 -2.46
N ASP A 55 -7.05 10.14 -1.90
CA ASP A 55 -6.49 10.77 -0.71
C ASP A 55 -6.79 9.91 0.52
N GLY A 56 -5.74 9.38 1.14
CA GLY A 56 -5.82 8.54 2.32
C GLY A 56 -6.22 9.28 3.60
N GLY A 57 -6.30 10.62 3.60
CA GLY A 57 -6.69 11.41 4.77
C GLY A 57 -5.63 11.47 5.89
N THR A 58 -4.47 10.82 5.71
CA THR A 58 -3.41 10.78 6.72
C THR A 58 -2.41 11.91 6.53
N LYS A 59 -2.15 12.66 7.61
CA LYS A 59 -1.22 13.79 7.64
C LYS A 59 0.04 13.55 8.48
N TYR A 60 -0.12 12.91 9.64
CA TYR A 60 0.93 12.86 10.66
C TYR A 60 1.57 11.47 10.86
N PHE A 61 1.16 10.48 10.07
CA PHE A 61 1.63 9.11 10.20
C PHE A 61 2.03 8.56 8.84
N SER A 62 3.08 7.75 8.79
CA SER A 62 3.49 7.04 7.58
C SER A 62 2.54 5.90 7.21
N SER A 63 1.81 5.37 8.18
CA SER A 63 0.89 4.24 8.03
C SER A 63 -0.58 4.62 8.20
N LEU A 64 -1.48 3.66 7.93
CA LEU A 64 -2.93 3.80 8.17
C LEU A 64 -3.23 3.52 9.65
N VAL A 65 -3.07 4.52 10.50
CA VAL A 65 -3.41 4.40 11.93
C VAL A 65 -4.92 4.53 12.10
N LYS A 66 -5.54 3.58 12.81
CA LYS A 66 -7.00 3.55 13.03
C LYS A 66 -7.52 4.91 13.52
N GLY A 67 -8.52 5.46 12.84
CA GLY A 67 -9.12 6.77 13.17
C GLY A 67 -8.34 7.99 12.66
N HIS A 68 -7.22 7.80 11.95
CA HIS A 68 -6.37 8.87 11.40
C HIS A 68 -6.18 8.76 9.88
N TYR A 69 -7.09 8.05 9.20
CA TYR A 69 -7.20 7.98 7.76
C TYR A 69 -8.67 8.13 7.34
N SER A 70 -8.89 8.44 6.06
CA SER A 70 -10.23 8.68 5.51
C SER A 70 -11.11 7.42 5.55
N GLU A 71 -12.37 7.54 5.95
CA GLU A 71 -13.34 6.43 5.92
C GLU A 71 -13.48 5.79 4.54
N VAL A 72 -13.20 6.56 3.47
CA VAL A 72 -13.14 6.07 2.09
C VAL A 72 -12.16 4.90 1.93
N VAL A 73 -11.06 4.89 2.69
CA VAL A 73 -10.07 3.80 2.64
C VAL A 73 -10.67 2.51 3.18
N ASP A 74 -11.43 2.55 4.27
CA ASP A 74 -12.08 1.35 4.82
C ASP A 74 -13.13 0.80 3.86
N GLU A 75 -13.93 1.67 3.24
CA GLU A 75 -14.90 1.26 2.23
C GLU A 75 -14.20 0.58 1.05
N LEU A 76 -13.15 1.20 0.51
CA LEU A 76 -12.37 0.65 -0.61
C LEU A 76 -11.73 -0.68 -0.25
N VAL A 77 -11.12 -0.80 0.93
CA VAL A 77 -10.53 -2.06 1.39
C VAL A 77 -11.58 -3.15 1.50
N SER A 78 -12.75 -2.86 2.06
CA SER A 78 -13.84 -3.84 2.21
C SER A 78 -14.40 -4.35 0.88
N ARG A 79 -14.29 -3.53 -0.18
CA ARG A 79 -14.77 -3.85 -1.53
C ARG A 79 -13.70 -4.45 -2.44
N SER A 80 -12.43 -4.42 -2.02
CA SER A 80 -11.32 -4.90 -2.82
C SER A 80 -11.17 -6.41 -2.72
N ASP A 81 -10.81 -7.07 -3.83
CA ASP A 81 -10.44 -8.49 -3.81
C ASP A 81 -9.11 -8.73 -3.09
N ILE A 82 -8.20 -7.75 -3.16
CA ILE A 82 -6.86 -7.81 -2.59
C ILE A 82 -6.34 -6.41 -2.26
N VAL A 83 -5.63 -6.29 -1.14
CA VAL A 83 -4.90 -5.07 -0.76
C VAL A 83 -3.40 -5.31 -0.85
N VAL A 84 -2.66 -4.46 -1.56
CA VAL A 84 -1.19 -4.53 -1.60
C VAL A 84 -0.61 -3.54 -0.60
N CYS A 85 -0.16 -4.08 0.54
CA CYS A 85 0.44 -3.32 1.63
C CYS A 85 1.95 -3.17 1.41
N LYS A 86 2.39 -1.93 1.14
CA LYS A 86 3.80 -1.63 0.80
C LYS A 86 4.56 -1.05 1.98
N GLY A 87 5.71 -1.66 2.29
CA GLY A 87 6.62 -1.16 3.33
C GLY A 87 6.26 -1.59 4.76
N MET A 88 7.20 -1.37 5.68
CA MET A 88 7.12 -1.87 7.06
C MET A 88 6.06 -1.14 7.89
N ALA A 89 6.00 0.20 7.79
CA ALA A 89 5.04 0.99 8.56
C ALA A 89 3.59 0.61 8.27
N ASN A 90 3.25 0.37 7.00
CA ASN A 90 1.92 -0.11 6.63
C ASN A 90 1.68 -1.53 7.14
N PHE A 91 2.68 -2.43 7.07
CA PHE A 91 2.53 -3.78 7.64
C PHE A 91 2.20 -3.72 9.14
N GLU A 92 2.95 -2.92 9.90
CA GLU A 92 2.76 -2.77 11.35
C GLU A 92 1.35 -2.25 11.68
N ALA A 93 0.88 -1.21 10.98
CA ALA A 93 -0.45 -0.66 11.25
C ALA A 93 -1.58 -1.58 10.79
N VAL A 94 -1.46 -2.19 9.61
CA VAL A 94 -2.49 -3.05 9.03
C VAL A 94 -2.68 -4.35 9.83
N ASP A 95 -1.70 -4.76 10.61
CA ASP A 95 -1.87 -5.89 11.52
C ASP A 95 -2.88 -5.59 12.64
N GLU A 96 -2.91 -4.34 13.10
CA GLU A 96 -3.89 -3.81 14.07
C GLU A 96 -5.27 -3.53 13.45
N LEU A 97 -5.32 -3.32 12.14
CA LEU A 97 -6.58 -3.14 11.40
C LEU A 97 -7.22 -4.52 11.18
N HIS A 98 -8.40 -4.74 11.78
CA HIS A 98 -9.17 -5.98 11.71
C HIS A 98 -9.82 -6.24 10.33
N TRP A 99 -9.14 -5.87 9.24
CA TRP A 99 -9.60 -6.13 7.88
C TRP A 99 -9.60 -7.63 7.57
N THR A 100 -10.69 -8.08 6.96
CA THR A 100 -10.88 -9.46 6.48
C THR A 100 -10.39 -9.64 5.04
N THR A 101 -10.31 -8.55 4.28
CA THR A 101 -9.79 -8.54 2.90
C THR A 101 -8.39 -9.14 2.83
N PRO A 102 -8.08 -10.01 1.85
CA PRO A 102 -6.74 -10.54 1.65
C PRO A 102 -5.70 -9.44 1.47
N ILE A 103 -4.57 -9.56 2.18
CA ILE A 103 -3.49 -8.55 2.15
C ILE A 103 -2.21 -9.17 1.65
N THR A 104 -1.66 -8.60 0.59
CA THR A 104 -0.31 -8.91 0.11
C THR A 104 0.68 -7.89 0.66
N TYR A 105 1.62 -8.34 1.47
CA TYR A 105 2.74 -7.53 1.93
C TYR A 105 3.87 -7.55 0.90
N LEU A 106 4.32 -6.37 0.49
CA LEU A 106 5.48 -6.20 -0.37
C LEU A 106 6.45 -5.19 0.26
N LEU A 107 7.49 -5.72 0.91
CA LEU A 107 8.42 -4.92 1.73
C LEU A 107 9.83 -5.52 1.75
N LYS A 108 10.77 -4.76 2.33
CA LYS A 108 12.10 -5.26 2.69
C LYS A 108 12.19 -5.31 4.21
N ALA A 109 12.57 -6.45 4.79
CA ALA A 109 12.70 -6.63 6.22
C ALA A 109 13.96 -5.94 6.76
N LYS A 110 13.93 -4.62 6.99
CA LYS A 110 15.13 -3.84 7.32
C LYS A 110 15.61 -3.97 8.77
N CYS A 111 14.79 -4.53 9.65
CA CYS A 111 15.12 -4.73 11.06
C CYS A 111 14.69 -6.12 11.52
N LYS A 112 15.28 -6.56 12.64
CA LYS A 112 15.03 -7.88 13.21
C LYS A 112 13.55 -8.15 13.52
N PRO A 113 12.77 -7.23 14.14
CA PRO A 113 11.35 -7.49 14.40
C PRO A 113 10.53 -7.82 13.15
N ILE A 114 10.78 -7.12 12.04
CA ILE A 114 10.09 -7.39 10.77
C ILE A 114 10.59 -8.70 10.17
N ALA A 115 11.88 -9.00 10.25
CA ALA A 115 12.43 -10.25 9.75
C ALA A 115 11.85 -11.45 10.51
N ASP A 116 11.77 -11.36 11.83
CA ASP A 116 11.20 -12.38 12.70
C ASP A 116 9.69 -12.57 12.42
N ALA A 117 8.94 -11.48 12.21
CA ALA A 117 7.50 -11.54 11.89
C ALA A 117 7.19 -12.30 10.58
N PHE A 118 8.14 -12.32 9.64
CA PHE A 118 8.02 -13.07 8.38
C PHE A 118 8.91 -14.32 8.32
N ASN A 119 9.49 -14.73 9.47
CA ASN A 119 10.43 -15.86 9.57
C ASN A 119 11.52 -15.83 8.48
N THR A 120 12.16 -14.69 8.33
CA THR A 120 13.16 -14.41 7.30
C THR A 120 14.40 -13.72 7.88
N SER A 121 15.40 -13.46 7.04
CA SER A 121 16.61 -12.74 7.43
C SER A 121 16.45 -11.23 7.27
N VAL A 122 17.16 -10.46 8.09
CA VAL A 122 17.29 -9.01 7.88
C VAL A 122 17.81 -8.74 6.47
N ASN A 123 17.25 -7.74 5.81
CA ASN A 123 17.41 -7.36 4.40
C ASN A 123 16.74 -8.26 3.36
N ALA A 124 16.00 -9.30 3.75
CA ALA A 124 15.20 -10.06 2.80
C ALA A 124 14.10 -9.21 2.14
N THR A 125 13.86 -9.45 0.86
CA THR A 125 12.64 -8.99 0.17
C THR A 125 11.52 -9.95 0.53
N VAL A 126 10.39 -9.41 1.01
CA VAL A 126 9.22 -10.17 1.44
C VAL A 126 8.08 -9.93 0.46
N VAL A 127 7.50 -11.04 -0.01
CA VAL A 127 6.20 -11.10 -0.66
C VAL A 127 5.40 -12.16 0.09
N ALA A 128 4.39 -11.74 0.84
CA ALA A 128 3.60 -12.63 1.68
C ALA A 128 2.12 -12.28 1.59
N ILE A 129 1.23 -13.27 1.70
CA ILE A 129 -0.22 -13.08 1.64
C ILE A 129 -0.82 -13.47 2.99
N ARG A 130 -1.59 -12.56 3.58
CA ARG A 130 -2.45 -12.81 4.74
C ARG A 130 -3.87 -12.99 4.26
N VAL A 131 -4.44 -14.17 4.54
CA VAL A 131 -5.86 -14.45 4.33
C VAL A 131 -6.48 -14.68 5.70
N ARG A 132 -7.45 -13.86 6.10
CA ARG A 132 -8.28 -14.11 7.28
C ARG A 132 -9.57 -14.80 6.79
N LYS A 133 -9.88 -15.96 7.36
CA LYS A 133 -11.16 -16.64 7.14
C LYS A 133 -12.23 -16.05 8.04
#